data_AF-A0A7Z9UP50-F1
#
_entry.id   AF-A0A7Z9UP50-F1
#
_cell.length_a   1.000
_cell.length_b   1.000
_cell.length_c   1.000
_cell.angle_alpha   90.00
_cell.angle_beta   90.00
_cell.angle_gamma   90.00
#
_symmetry.space_group_name_H-M   'P 1'
#
loop_
_entity.id
_entity.type
_entity.pdbx_description
1 polymer ?
#
loop_
_entity_poly.entity_id
_entity_poly.type
_entity_poly.pdbx_seq_one_letter_code
_entity_poly.pdbx_strand_id
1 'polypeptide(L)'
;MSESDFSLMHTSIIDLFDQTCEDYIFQLERGEEEDKLHYQCYVRLIDKLRSRTLAVDWNCHFPGNTCSPASKKGNLALKNYVMKPETRVAGPWGKRPIYTGHDLNCMKNPNPFQQQVLDILATTPNDRTIHYLHEPSGGCGKSKLVKFLCYNNKAKRIPMGNAVQLKTFICQVGAASAYLIDIPRTTGAIEQLADLYSAIEEVKNGFVQSAMYGKVHQLYMEPPHIL
;
A
#
# COMPACT_ATOMS: atom_id res chain seq x y z
N MET A 1 -9.71 32.10 -9.77
CA MET A 1 -10.38 31.04 -10.55
C MET A 1 -11.57 30.57 -9.74
N SER A 2 -12.73 30.45 -10.37
CA SER A 2 -13.95 29.90 -9.76
C SER A 2 -13.88 28.37 -9.65
N GLU A 3 -14.70 27.73 -8.81
CA GLU A 3 -14.74 26.26 -8.70
C GLU A 3 -15.11 25.57 -10.03
N SER A 4 -15.90 26.23 -10.89
CA SER A 4 -16.21 25.75 -12.24
C SER A 4 -15.00 25.71 -13.16
N ASP A 5 -14.02 26.61 -12.99
CA ASP A 5 -12.82 26.66 -13.83
C ASP A 5 -11.91 25.45 -13.55
N PHE A 6 -11.84 25.00 -12.29
CA PHE A 6 -11.07 23.81 -11.92
C PHE A 6 -11.72 22.52 -12.44
N SER A 7 -13.05 22.43 -12.50
CA SER A 7 -13.72 21.23 -13.03
C SER A 7 -13.39 20.94 -14.49
N LEU A 8 -13.03 21.94 -15.31
CA LEU A 8 -12.62 21.73 -16.71
C LEU A 8 -11.10 21.48 -16.83
N MET A 9 -10.31 21.98 -15.88
CA MET A 9 -8.84 21.93 -15.96
C MET A 9 -8.26 20.51 -15.80
N HIS A 10 -8.95 19.61 -15.10
CA HIS A 10 -8.47 18.23 -14.92
C HIS A 10 -8.36 17.46 -16.24
N THR A 11 -9.23 17.72 -17.22
CA THR A 11 -9.17 17.08 -18.54
C THR A 11 -7.91 17.53 -19.30
N SER A 12 -7.58 18.82 -19.27
CA SER A 12 -6.35 19.33 -19.89
C SER A 12 -5.08 18.81 -19.21
N ILE A 13 -5.13 18.55 -17.88
CA ILE A 13 -4.03 17.88 -17.16
C ILE A 13 -3.86 16.45 -17.64
N ILE A 14 -4.96 15.70 -17.78
CA ILE A 14 -4.94 14.32 -18.31
C ILE A 14 -4.33 14.30 -19.71
N ASP A 15 -4.76 15.19 -20.60
CA ASP A 15 -4.26 15.26 -21.99
C ASP A 15 -2.74 15.49 -22.04
N LEU A 16 -2.22 16.41 -21.21
CA LEU A 16 -0.77 16.65 -21.14
C LEU A 16 -0.03 15.45 -20.54
N PHE A 17 -0.56 14.86 -19.48
CA PHE A 17 0.08 13.75 -18.80
C PHE A 17 0.07 12.47 -19.64
N ASP A 18 -0.96 12.22 -20.43
CA ASP A 18 -0.99 11.07 -21.35
C ASP A 18 0.10 11.17 -22.42
N GLN A 19 0.47 12.39 -22.84
CA GLN A 19 1.53 12.64 -23.82
C GLN A 19 2.95 12.62 -23.23
N THR A 20 3.11 13.04 -21.98
CA THR A 20 4.43 13.29 -21.36
C THR A 20 4.82 12.29 -20.28
N CYS A 21 3.86 11.54 -19.74
CA CYS A 21 4.03 10.68 -18.57
C CYS A 21 3.71 9.21 -18.86
N GLU A 22 4.57 8.31 -18.41
CA GLU A 22 4.33 6.87 -18.40
C GLU A 22 3.23 6.48 -17.41
N ASP A 23 3.19 7.13 -16.24
CA ASP A 23 2.24 6.91 -15.15
C ASP A 23 2.02 8.24 -14.41
N TYR A 24 0.80 8.48 -13.93
CA TYR A 24 0.49 9.68 -13.15
C TYR A 24 -0.70 9.43 -12.22
N ILE A 25 -0.71 10.17 -11.12
CA ILE A 25 -1.82 10.27 -10.18
C ILE A 25 -1.90 11.73 -9.74
N PHE A 26 -3.10 12.30 -9.69
CA PHE A 26 -3.29 13.65 -9.17
C PHE A 26 -4.68 13.83 -8.55
N GLN A 27 -4.82 14.84 -7.71
CA GLN A 27 -6.09 15.21 -7.10
C GLN A 27 -6.16 16.72 -6.89
N LEU A 28 -7.37 17.25 -6.80
CA LEU A 28 -7.60 18.65 -6.42
C LEU A 28 -7.64 18.73 -4.90
N GLU A 29 -6.76 19.54 -4.32
CA GLU A 29 -6.67 19.77 -2.88
C GLU A 29 -6.98 21.24 -2.54
N ARG A 30 -7.44 21.46 -1.31
CA ARG A 30 -7.59 22.78 -0.69
C ARG A 30 -6.52 22.93 0.39
N GLY A 31 -5.62 23.90 0.24
CA GLY A 31 -4.52 24.12 1.18
C GLY A 31 -5.04 24.57 2.55
N GLU A 32 -4.45 24.04 3.63
CA GLU A 32 -4.90 24.29 5.01
C GLU A 32 -4.68 25.74 5.48
N GLU A 33 -3.59 26.39 5.05
CA GLU A 33 -3.22 27.74 5.53
C GLU A 33 -3.85 28.88 4.72
N GLU A 34 -3.89 28.76 3.39
CA GLU A 34 -4.31 29.84 2.49
C GLU A 34 -5.69 29.61 1.84
N ASP A 35 -6.35 28.49 2.13
CA ASP A 35 -7.62 28.05 1.51
C ASP A 35 -7.61 28.03 -0.03
N LYS A 36 -6.41 27.90 -0.63
CA LYS A 36 -6.23 27.92 -2.08
C LYS A 36 -6.35 26.51 -2.67
N LEU A 37 -7.14 26.43 -3.73
CA LEU A 37 -7.25 25.24 -4.57
C LEU A 37 -5.98 25.03 -5.39
N HIS A 38 -5.45 23.81 -5.37
CA HIS A 38 -4.30 23.43 -6.17
C HIS A 38 -4.38 21.95 -6.55
N TYR A 39 -3.76 21.59 -7.68
CA TYR A 39 -3.59 20.19 -8.05
C TYR A 39 -2.31 19.65 -7.43
N GLN A 40 -2.46 18.62 -6.62
CA GLN A 40 -1.34 17.84 -6.12
C GLN A 40 -1.12 16.66 -7.07
N CYS A 41 0.08 16.53 -7.62
CA CYS A 41 0.40 15.55 -8.66
C CYS A 41 1.61 14.69 -8.31
N TYR A 42 1.59 13.43 -8.74
CA TYR A 42 2.73 12.53 -8.84
C TYR A 42 2.80 12.03 -10.28
N VAL A 43 3.96 12.18 -10.91
CA VAL A 43 4.17 11.84 -12.32
C VAL A 43 5.44 11.02 -12.49
N ARG A 44 5.41 10.06 -13.40
CA ARG A 44 6.59 9.39 -13.95
C ARG A 44 6.66 9.74 -15.43
N LEU A 45 7.64 10.55 -15.79
CA LEU A 45 7.84 11.02 -17.16
C LEU A 45 8.28 9.89 -18.09
N ILE A 46 7.91 9.98 -19.37
CA ILE A 46 8.46 9.14 -20.45
C ILE A 46 9.94 9.48 -20.64
N ASP A 47 10.22 10.77 -20.84
CA ASP A 47 11.57 11.28 -20.95
C ASP A 47 12.04 11.88 -19.64
N LYS A 48 13.25 11.48 -19.22
CA LYS A 48 13.80 11.94 -17.94
C LYS A 48 14.24 13.41 -18.03
N LEU A 49 13.43 14.29 -17.44
CA LEU A 49 13.73 15.72 -17.34
C LEU A 49 14.17 16.12 -15.92
N ARG A 50 14.93 17.22 -15.83
CA ARG A 50 15.21 17.89 -14.56
C ARG A 50 13.98 18.68 -14.11
N SER A 51 13.73 18.76 -12.82
CA SER A 51 12.52 19.40 -12.26
C SER A 51 12.32 20.84 -12.73
N ARG A 52 13.40 21.63 -12.80
CA ARG A 52 13.34 23.01 -13.30
C ARG A 52 12.95 23.10 -14.77
N THR A 53 13.50 22.22 -15.61
CA THR A 53 13.17 22.16 -17.04
C THR A 53 11.69 21.81 -17.20
N LEU A 54 11.24 20.76 -16.51
CA LEU A 54 9.84 20.35 -16.52
C LEU A 54 8.90 21.49 -16.09
N ALA A 55 9.25 22.21 -15.03
CA ALA A 55 8.42 23.31 -14.54
C ALA A 55 8.29 24.45 -15.57
N VAL A 56 9.38 24.77 -16.28
CA VAL A 56 9.38 25.76 -17.36
C VAL A 56 8.54 25.28 -18.53
N ASP A 57 8.74 24.03 -18.97
CA ASP A 57 8.02 23.43 -20.10
C ASP A 57 6.51 23.38 -19.84
N TRP A 58 6.10 23.07 -18.60
CA TRP A 58 4.69 23.02 -18.22
C TRP A 58 4.11 24.38 -17.83
N ASN A 59 4.91 25.44 -17.71
CA ASN A 59 4.42 26.75 -17.28
C ASN A 59 3.48 27.40 -18.31
N CYS A 60 3.58 27.04 -19.59
CA CYS A 60 2.65 27.50 -20.62
C CYS A 60 1.25 26.89 -20.48
N HIS A 61 1.15 25.66 -19.96
CA HIS A 61 -0.11 24.97 -19.69
C HIS A 61 -0.64 25.30 -18.30
N PHE A 62 0.25 25.36 -17.31
CA PHE A 62 -0.06 25.56 -15.90
C PHE A 62 0.88 26.61 -15.30
N PRO A 63 0.53 27.91 -15.44
CA PRO A 63 1.32 29.00 -14.89
C PRO A 63 1.47 28.88 -13.36
N GLY A 64 2.70 28.99 -12.87
CA GLY A 64 2.99 28.91 -11.43
C GLY A 64 3.11 27.49 -10.88
N ASN A 65 3.24 26.48 -11.75
CA ASN A 65 3.49 25.11 -11.31
C ASN A 65 4.85 24.98 -10.59
N THR A 66 4.93 24.01 -9.67
CA THR A 66 6.15 23.67 -8.94
C THR A 66 6.45 22.19 -9.05
N CYS A 67 7.62 21.84 -9.59
CA CYS A 67 8.05 20.46 -9.77
C CYS A 67 9.22 20.13 -8.85
N SER A 68 9.17 18.96 -8.20
CA SER A 68 10.26 18.44 -7.36
C SER A 68 10.52 16.95 -7.68
N PRO A 69 11.79 16.49 -7.64
CA PRO A 69 12.09 15.09 -7.92
C PRO A 69 11.53 14.16 -6.84
N ALA A 70 10.91 13.06 -7.27
CA ALA A 70 10.47 12.00 -6.37
C ALA A 70 11.67 11.33 -5.68
N SER A 71 11.60 11.16 -4.36
CA SER A 71 12.66 10.47 -3.61
C SER A 71 12.69 8.96 -3.93
N LYS A 72 13.89 8.39 -4.04
CA LYS A 72 14.07 6.95 -4.34
C LYS A 72 13.50 6.01 -3.27
N LYS A 73 13.34 6.50 -2.03
CA LYS A 73 12.93 5.69 -0.87
C LYS A 73 11.41 5.63 -0.65
N GLY A 74 10.60 6.28 -1.48
CA GLY A 74 9.19 6.51 -1.13
C GLY A 74 8.20 6.58 -2.28
N ASN A 75 8.29 5.75 -3.31
CA ASN A 75 7.24 5.70 -4.35
C ASN A 75 5.85 5.48 -3.75
N LEU A 76 5.74 4.61 -2.73
CA LEU A 76 4.47 4.38 -2.03
C LEU A 76 4.06 5.57 -1.16
N ALA A 77 5.00 6.16 -0.42
CA ALA A 77 4.74 7.34 0.41
C ALA A 77 4.28 8.54 -0.42
N LEU A 78 4.89 8.78 -1.58
CA LEU A 78 4.51 9.84 -2.51
C LEU A 78 3.13 9.58 -3.13
N LYS A 79 2.85 8.33 -3.55
CA LYS A 79 1.51 7.97 -4.05
C LYS A 79 0.44 8.16 -2.96
N ASN A 80 0.73 7.78 -1.71
CA ASN A 80 -0.18 8.01 -0.59
C ASN A 80 -0.38 9.51 -0.30
N TYR A 81 0.68 10.31 -0.38
CA TYR A 81 0.61 11.76 -0.19
C TYR A 81 -0.31 12.42 -1.22
N VAL A 82 -0.19 12.03 -2.50
CA VAL A 82 -1.04 12.55 -3.59
C VAL A 82 -2.45 11.93 -3.60
N MET A 83 -2.72 10.96 -2.72
CA MET A 83 -4.02 10.31 -2.58
C MET A 83 -4.63 10.51 -1.18
N LYS A 84 -4.12 11.46 -0.39
CA LYS A 84 -4.61 11.70 0.96
C LYS A 84 -6.04 12.26 0.92
N PRO A 85 -7.00 11.71 1.69
CA PRO A 85 -8.38 12.15 1.64
C PRO A 85 -8.65 13.48 2.37
N GLU A 86 -7.79 13.90 3.29
CA GLU A 86 -8.06 14.98 4.26
C GLU A 86 -8.24 16.34 3.60
N THR A 87 -7.44 16.66 2.58
CA THR A 87 -7.49 17.95 1.85
C THR A 87 -8.17 17.82 0.49
N ARG A 88 -8.67 16.64 0.12
CA ARG A 88 -9.20 16.35 -1.21
C ARG A 88 -10.54 17.05 -1.43
N VAL A 89 -10.60 17.84 -2.50
CA VAL A 89 -11.83 18.42 -3.04
C VAL A 89 -12.41 17.56 -4.17
N ALA A 90 -11.56 17.08 -5.09
CA ALA A 90 -11.97 16.25 -6.22
C ALA A 90 -10.87 15.28 -6.67
N GLY A 91 -11.27 14.22 -7.39
CA GLY A 91 -10.40 13.12 -7.79
C GLY A 91 -10.41 11.94 -6.80
N PRO A 92 -9.36 11.11 -6.72
CA PRO A 92 -8.11 11.21 -7.49
C PRO A 92 -8.31 10.71 -8.93
N TRP A 93 -7.53 11.25 -9.85
CA TRP A 93 -7.43 10.79 -11.23
C TRP A 93 -6.05 10.17 -11.45
N GLY A 94 -5.97 9.22 -12.37
CA GLY A 94 -4.70 8.62 -12.75
C GLY A 94 -4.81 7.84 -14.03
N LYS A 95 -3.66 7.52 -14.60
CA LYS A 95 -3.57 6.78 -15.87
C LYS A 95 -4.20 5.38 -15.80
N ARG A 96 -4.17 4.80 -14.60
CA ARG A 96 -4.69 3.46 -14.31
C ARG A 96 -5.82 3.58 -13.28
N PRO A 97 -6.74 2.60 -13.24
CA PRO A 97 -7.76 2.56 -12.19
C PRO A 97 -7.13 2.66 -10.80
N ILE A 98 -7.54 3.68 -10.04
CA ILE A 98 -7.07 3.92 -8.69
C ILE A 98 -7.98 3.20 -7.71
N TYR A 99 -7.40 2.35 -6.88
CA TYR A 99 -8.14 1.72 -5.80
C TYR A 99 -8.21 2.65 -4.57
N THR A 100 -9.41 3.14 -4.26
CA THR A 100 -9.67 4.09 -3.18
C THR A 100 -10.14 3.44 -1.87
N GLY A 101 -10.24 2.11 -1.83
CA GLY A 101 -10.69 1.42 -0.62
C GLY A 101 -12.19 1.51 -0.34
N HIS A 102 -13.03 1.99 -1.28
CA HIS A 102 -14.47 2.19 -1.04
C HIS A 102 -15.19 0.93 -0.53
N ASP A 103 -14.85 -0.25 -1.05
CA ASP A 103 -15.43 -1.51 -0.58
C ASP A 103 -15.07 -1.80 0.89
N LEU A 104 -13.97 -1.26 1.42
CA LEU A 104 -13.52 -1.47 2.79
C LEU A 104 -14.30 -0.65 3.83
N ASN A 105 -15.23 0.22 3.41
CA ASN A 105 -16.07 1.02 4.31
C ASN A 105 -16.86 0.18 5.32
N CYS A 106 -17.11 -1.12 5.03
CA CYS A 106 -17.73 -2.03 5.99
C CYS A 106 -16.92 -2.20 7.28
N MET A 107 -15.62 -1.89 7.27
CA MET A 107 -14.74 -1.95 8.46
C MET A 107 -14.99 -0.82 9.46
N LYS A 108 -15.87 0.14 9.15
CA LYS A 108 -16.39 1.10 10.14
C LYS A 108 -17.28 0.42 11.18
N ASN A 109 -17.94 -0.67 10.81
CA ASN A 109 -18.78 -1.49 11.68
C ASN A 109 -18.39 -2.98 11.46
N PRO A 110 -17.23 -3.41 11.97
CA PRO A 110 -16.75 -4.78 11.77
C PRO A 110 -17.70 -5.78 12.45
N ASN A 111 -17.85 -6.96 11.86
CA ASN A 111 -18.58 -8.05 12.52
C ASN A 111 -17.74 -8.64 13.68
N PRO A 112 -18.30 -9.52 14.54
CA PRO A 112 -17.60 -10.04 15.70
C PRO A 112 -16.26 -10.73 15.39
N PHE A 113 -16.18 -11.50 14.29
CA PHE A 113 -14.94 -12.15 13.87
C PHE A 113 -13.87 -11.11 13.49
N GLN A 114 -14.26 -10.09 12.74
CA GLN A 114 -13.36 -9.01 12.33
C GLN A 114 -12.90 -8.20 13.55
N GLN A 115 -13.80 -7.91 14.48
CA GLN A 115 -13.47 -7.20 15.71
C GLN A 115 -12.48 -7.97 16.57
N GLN A 116 -12.67 -9.29 16.74
CA GLN A 116 -11.73 -10.15 17.47
C GLN A 116 -10.30 -10.04 16.94
N VAL A 117 -10.13 -10.03 15.61
CA VAL A 117 -8.81 -9.86 14.97
C VAL A 117 -8.23 -8.47 15.25
N LEU A 118 -9.06 -7.42 15.13
CA LEU A 118 -8.63 -6.04 15.40
C LEU A 118 -8.19 -5.86 16.86
N ASP A 119 -8.89 -6.49 17.79
CA ASP A 119 -8.57 -6.45 19.21
C ASP A 119 -7.24 -7.15 19.50
N ILE A 120 -6.98 -8.32 18.89
CA ILE A 120 -5.68 -8.99 18.96
C ILE A 120 -4.57 -8.04 18.48
N LEU A 121 -4.75 -7.43 17.30
CA LEU A 121 -3.77 -6.53 16.70
C LEU A 121 -3.54 -5.24 17.49
N ALA A 122 -4.47 -4.85 18.36
CA ALA A 122 -4.32 -3.69 19.24
C ALA A 122 -3.44 -3.98 20.47
N THR A 123 -3.21 -5.25 20.78
CA THR A 123 -2.32 -5.66 21.88
C THR A 123 -0.85 -5.69 21.46
N THR A 124 0.06 -5.73 22.44
CA THR A 124 1.48 -6.00 22.18
C THR A 124 1.68 -7.46 21.77
N PRO A 125 2.43 -7.76 20.70
CA PRO A 125 2.77 -9.12 20.33
C PRO A 125 3.45 -9.88 21.47
N ASN A 126 3.06 -11.13 21.69
CA ASN A 126 3.75 -12.04 22.59
C ASN A 126 4.74 -12.91 21.80
N ASP A 127 5.97 -13.06 22.26
CA ASP A 127 7.06 -13.77 21.57
C ASP A 127 6.75 -15.24 21.18
N ARG A 128 5.76 -15.89 21.82
CA ARG A 128 5.43 -17.31 21.57
C ARG A 128 4.04 -17.55 20.99
N THR A 129 3.24 -16.50 20.81
CA THR A 129 1.85 -16.66 20.36
C THR A 129 1.73 -16.51 18.85
N ILE A 130 1.10 -17.51 18.24
CA ILE A 130 0.57 -17.49 16.87
C ILE A 130 -0.96 -17.66 17.00
N HIS A 131 -1.73 -16.78 16.36
CA HIS A 131 -3.19 -16.79 16.45
C HIS A 131 -3.78 -17.60 15.29
N TYR A 132 -4.18 -18.84 15.55
CA TYR A 132 -4.88 -19.64 14.55
C TYR A 132 -6.39 -19.39 14.61
N LEU A 133 -6.91 -18.65 13.63
CA LEU A 133 -8.33 -18.27 13.57
C LEU A 133 -9.09 -19.12 12.56
N HIS A 134 -9.79 -20.14 13.06
CA HIS A 134 -10.61 -21.03 12.25
C HIS A 134 -12.09 -20.68 12.32
N GLU A 135 -12.73 -20.51 11.15
CA GLU A 135 -14.16 -20.26 11.04
C GLU A 135 -14.73 -21.15 9.92
N PRO A 136 -15.57 -22.16 10.26
CA PRO A 136 -15.95 -23.23 9.35
C PRO A 136 -17.06 -22.86 8.35
N SER A 137 -17.99 -22.00 8.74
CA SER A 137 -19.18 -21.65 7.95
C SER A 137 -18.85 -20.73 6.77
N GLY A 138 -17.75 -19.98 6.83
CA GLY A 138 -17.38 -19.01 5.80
C GLY A 138 -18.18 -17.72 5.89
N GLY A 139 -17.91 -16.77 4.99
CA GLY A 139 -18.71 -15.54 4.89
C GLY A 139 -18.47 -14.50 5.99
N CYS A 140 -17.62 -14.74 6.99
CA CYS A 140 -17.31 -13.76 8.04
C CYS A 140 -16.42 -12.58 7.59
N GLY A 141 -16.11 -12.45 6.30
CA GLY A 141 -15.38 -11.30 5.76
C GLY A 141 -13.86 -11.31 5.99
N LYS A 142 -13.25 -12.49 6.16
CA LYS A 142 -11.79 -12.67 6.31
C LYS A 142 -10.97 -11.95 5.25
N SER A 143 -11.24 -12.25 3.98
CA SER A 143 -10.49 -11.67 2.85
C SER A 143 -10.63 -10.15 2.79
N LYS A 144 -11.79 -9.63 3.22
CA LYS A 144 -12.04 -8.19 3.28
C LYS A 144 -11.25 -7.53 4.41
N LEU A 145 -11.12 -8.20 5.54
CA LEU A 145 -10.30 -7.76 6.66
C LEU A 145 -8.81 -7.76 6.31
N VAL A 146 -8.31 -8.84 5.70
CA VAL A 146 -6.91 -8.91 5.21
C VAL A 146 -6.63 -7.76 4.25
N LYS A 147 -7.53 -7.53 3.29
CA LYS A 147 -7.43 -6.41 2.35
C LYS A 147 -7.40 -5.06 3.06
N PHE A 148 -8.26 -4.85 4.06
CA PHE A 148 -8.30 -3.63 4.87
C PHE A 148 -7.00 -3.40 5.64
N LEU A 149 -6.47 -4.43 6.31
CA LEU A 149 -5.25 -4.31 7.10
C LEU A 149 -4.03 -4.02 6.21
N CYS A 150 -3.92 -4.67 5.06
CA CYS A 150 -2.85 -4.40 4.11
C CYS A 150 -2.97 -3.02 3.45
N TYR A 151 -4.19 -2.62 3.05
CA TYR A 151 -4.42 -1.31 2.44
C TYR A 151 -4.05 -0.16 3.37
N ASN A 152 -4.31 -0.32 4.67
CA ASN A 152 -3.97 0.68 5.70
C ASN A 152 -2.57 0.49 6.30
N ASN A 153 -1.71 -0.34 5.71
CA ASN A 153 -0.36 -0.65 6.21
C ASN A 153 -0.31 -1.13 7.68
N LYS A 154 -1.40 -1.75 8.17
CA LYS A 154 -1.49 -2.29 9.53
C LYS A 154 -0.93 -3.72 9.64
N ALA A 155 -0.90 -4.44 8.52
CA ALA A 155 -0.35 -5.79 8.45
C ALA A 155 0.12 -6.13 7.03
N LYS A 156 0.96 -7.17 6.92
CA LYS A 156 1.43 -7.71 5.63
C LYS A 156 0.89 -9.11 5.41
N ARG A 157 0.34 -9.39 4.23
CA ARG A 157 -0.09 -10.73 3.87
C ARG A 157 1.11 -11.56 3.41
N ILE A 158 1.27 -12.76 3.96
CA ILE A 158 2.23 -13.77 3.50
C ILE A 158 1.46 -14.76 2.59
N PRO A 159 1.91 -14.98 1.34
CA PRO A 159 1.32 -15.99 0.45
C PRO A 159 1.72 -17.41 0.89
N MET A 160 1.06 -18.44 0.36
CA MET A 160 1.55 -19.82 0.47
C MET A 160 2.72 -20.06 -0.49
N GLY A 161 3.62 -20.96 -0.12
CA GLY A 161 4.80 -21.34 -0.91
C GLY A 161 5.76 -22.21 -0.11
N ASN A 162 6.88 -22.58 -0.71
CA ASN A 162 7.94 -23.30 0.01
C ASN A 162 8.74 -22.36 0.93
N ALA A 163 9.53 -22.92 1.85
CA ALA A 163 10.23 -22.15 2.88
C ALA A 163 11.15 -21.07 2.30
N VAL A 164 11.84 -21.33 1.18
CA VAL A 164 12.75 -20.36 0.53
C VAL A 164 11.96 -19.19 -0.08
N GLN A 165 10.85 -19.48 -0.75
CA GLN A 165 9.97 -18.45 -1.33
C GLN A 165 9.37 -17.56 -0.24
N LEU A 166 8.89 -18.16 0.85
CA LEU A 166 8.32 -17.44 1.99
C LEU A 166 9.33 -16.49 2.60
N LYS A 167 10.52 -16.98 3.00
CA LYS A 167 11.57 -16.15 3.61
C LYS A 167 12.04 -15.03 2.69
N THR A 168 12.19 -15.32 1.39
CA THR A 168 12.56 -14.30 0.39
C THR A 168 11.50 -13.21 0.30
N PHE A 169 10.22 -13.61 0.22
CA PHE A 169 9.11 -12.66 0.19
C PHE A 169 9.09 -11.80 1.45
N ILE A 170 9.17 -12.40 2.64
CA ILE A 170 9.16 -11.69 3.93
C ILE A 170 10.29 -10.66 4.00
N CYS A 171 11.52 -11.04 3.63
CA CYS A 171 12.66 -10.12 3.58
C CYS A 171 12.44 -8.96 2.61
N GLN A 172 11.78 -9.19 1.47
CA GLN A 172 11.49 -8.15 0.48
C GLN A 172 10.38 -7.20 0.93
N VAL A 173 9.31 -7.72 1.52
CA VAL A 173 8.23 -6.86 2.04
C VAL A 173 8.73 -6.10 3.27
N GLY A 174 9.64 -6.67 4.06
CA GLY A 174 10.31 -6.04 5.20
C GLY A 174 9.49 -6.10 6.48
N ALA A 175 9.97 -5.45 7.55
CA ALA A 175 9.40 -5.49 8.90
C ALA A 175 7.94 -5.01 8.96
N ALA A 176 7.13 -5.65 9.81
CA ALA A 176 5.75 -5.28 10.11
C ALA A 176 5.41 -5.58 11.56
N SER A 177 4.41 -4.89 12.11
CA SER A 177 3.80 -5.22 13.40
C SER A 177 2.97 -6.50 13.35
N ALA A 178 2.47 -6.89 12.18
CA ALA A 178 1.65 -8.07 11.99
C ALA A 178 1.81 -8.69 10.59
N TYR A 179 1.85 -10.02 10.54
CA TYR A 179 1.76 -10.81 9.33
C TYR A 179 0.49 -11.66 9.33
N LEU A 180 -0.19 -11.73 8.16
CA LEU A 180 -1.44 -12.44 7.96
C LEU A 180 -1.23 -13.57 6.95
N ILE A 181 -1.66 -14.78 7.30
CA ILE A 181 -1.50 -15.99 6.49
C ILE A 181 -2.87 -16.57 6.20
N ASP A 182 -3.23 -16.61 4.92
CA ASP A 182 -4.49 -17.19 4.47
C ASP A 182 -4.24 -18.64 4.07
N ILE A 183 -4.54 -19.58 4.97
CA ILE A 183 -4.35 -21.01 4.73
C ILE A 183 -5.54 -21.53 3.92
N PRO A 184 -5.34 -21.99 2.67
CA PRO A 184 -6.43 -22.53 1.86
C PRO A 184 -6.96 -23.83 2.45
N ARG A 185 -8.25 -24.11 2.24
CA ARG A 185 -8.88 -25.38 2.68
C ARG A 185 -8.27 -26.61 2.02
N THR A 186 -7.69 -26.44 0.84
CA THR A 186 -6.97 -27.47 0.09
C THR A 186 -5.54 -27.02 -0.10
N THR A 187 -4.58 -27.70 0.52
CA THR A 187 -3.16 -27.50 0.30
C THR A 187 -2.67 -28.48 -0.76
N GLY A 188 -2.08 -27.98 -1.85
CA GLY A 188 -1.44 -28.83 -2.86
C GLY A 188 -0.13 -29.43 -2.35
N ALA A 189 0.42 -30.43 -3.05
CA ALA A 189 1.67 -31.11 -2.66
C ALA A 189 2.91 -30.18 -2.55
N ILE A 190 2.86 -29.00 -3.17
CA ILE A 190 3.93 -27.98 -3.21
C ILE A 190 3.84 -27.01 -2.01
N GLU A 191 2.69 -26.94 -1.33
CA GLU A 191 2.42 -26.05 -0.20
C GLU A 191 2.35 -26.85 1.09
N GLN A 192 3.50 -27.34 1.54
CA GLN A 192 3.58 -28.12 2.77
C GLN A 192 3.46 -27.18 3.97
N LEU A 193 2.57 -27.51 4.91
CA LEU A 193 2.42 -26.75 6.16
C LEU A 193 3.73 -26.71 6.97
N ALA A 194 4.59 -27.73 6.83
CA ALA A 194 5.91 -27.77 7.46
C ALA A 194 6.81 -26.61 7.01
N ASP A 195 6.83 -26.29 5.72
CA ASP A 195 7.60 -25.16 5.18
C ASP A 195 7.09 -23.83 5.70
N LEU A 196 5.76 -23.70 5.80
CA LEU A 196 5.12 -22.53 6.38
C LEU A 196 5.49 -22.36 7.86
N TYR A 197 5.41 -23.42 8.66
CA TYR A 197 5.76 -23.38 10.08
C TYR A 197 7.22 -22.99 10.30
N SER A 198 8.15 -23.56 9.52
CA SER A 198 9.57 -23.17 9.60
C SER A 198 9.78 -21.67 9.31
N ALA A 199 9.09 -21.11 8.32
CA ALA A 199 9.19 -19.68 8.01
C ALA A 199 8.53 -18.82 9.11
N ILE A 200 7.39 -19.23 9.65
CA ILE A 200 6.67 -18.54 10.73
C ILE A 200 7.53 -18.45 12.00
N GLU A 201 8.25 -19.50 12.35
CA GLU A 201 9.12 -19.51 13.54
C GLU A 201 10.23 -18.44 13.44
N GLU A 202 10.90 -18.34 12.29
CA GLU A 202 11.90 -17.30 12.05
C GLU A 202 11.30 -15.88 12.12
N VAL A 203 10.12 -15.70 11.51
CA VAL A 203 9.37 -14.43 11.58
C VAL A 203 9.08 -14.07 13.03
N LYS A 204 8.61 -15.04 13.82
CA LYS A 204 8.22 -14.81 15.20
C LYS A 204 9.41 -14.46 16.08
N ASN A 205 10.56 -15.07 15.82
CA ASN A 205 11.82 -14.75 16.49
C ASN A 205 12.39 -13.37 16.11
N GLY A 206 11.77 -12.65 15.17
CA GLY A 206 12.21 -11.33 14.75
C GLY A 206 13.46 -11.35 13.86
N PHE A 207 13.88 -12.52 13.37
CA PHE A 207 15.04 -12.67 12.50
C PHE A 207 14.78 -13.68 11.39
N VAL A 208 14.77 -13.18 10.16
CA VAL A 208 14.51 -13.99 8.96
C VAL A 208 15.69 -13.90 8.02
N GLN A 209 16.14 -15.04 7.50
CA GLN A 209 17.20 -15.10 6.51
C GLN A 209 16.76 -15.91 5.29
N SER A 210 17.05 -15.37 4.10
CA SER A 210 16.94 -16.11 2.85
C SER A 210 18.23 -16.02 2.06
N ALA A 211 18.67 -17.15 1.53
CA ALA A 211 19.76 -17.24 0.57
C ALA A 211 19.19 -17.73 -0.77
N MET A 212 18.99 -16.81 -1.71
CA MET A 212 18.51 -17.14 -3.06
C MET A 212 19.43 -16.53 -4.10
N TYR A 213 19.81 -17.32 -5.10
CA TYR A 213 20.71 -16.91 -6.19
C TYR A 213 22.04 -16.27 -5.71
N GLY A 214 22.61 -16.79 -4.62
CA GLY A 214 23.87 -16.31 -4.06
C GLY A 214 23.78 -14.95 -3.35
N LYS A 215 22.58 -14.36 -3.22
CA LYS A 215 22.35 -13.15 -2.43
C LYS A 215 21.70 -13.51 -1.11
N VAL A 216 22.30 -13.02 -0.03
CA VAL A 216 21.77 -13.19 1.32
C VAL A 216 20.92 -11.97 1.65
N HIS A 217 19.65 -12.20 1.93
CA HIS A 217 18.72 -11.21 2.46
C HIS A 217 18.49 -11.50 3.94
N GLN A 218 18.61 -10.47 4.77
CA GLN A 218 18.37 -10.55 6.21
C GLN A 218 17.35 -9.49 6.59
N LEU A 219 16.46 -9.86 7.51
CA LEU A 219 15.50 -8.97 8.12
C LEU A 219 15.57 -9.13 9.63
N TYR A 220 15.77 -8.01 10.34
CA TYR A 220 15.65 -7.90 11.78
C TYR A 220 14.41 -7.06 12.10
N MET A 221 13.61 -7.49 13.06
CA MET A 221 12.42 -6.79 13.53
C MET A 221 12.05 -7.21 14.94
N GLU A 222 11.26 -6.39 15.63
CA GLU A 222 10.58 -6.82 16.84
C GLU A 222 9.63 -7.98 16.53
N PRO A 223 9.42 -8.94 17.45
CA PRO A 223 8.48 -10.04 17.28
C PRO A 223 7.08 -9.54 16.85
N PRO A 224 6.59 -9.93 15.66
CA PRO A 224 5.31 -9.44 15.16
C PRO A 224 4.14 -10.30 15.65
N HIS A 225 2.91 -9.80 15.50
CA HIS A 225 1.73 -10.67 15.49
C HIS A 225 1.75 -11.57 14.26
N ILE A 226 1.33 -12.83 14.42
CA ILE A 226 1.15 -13.78 13.32
C ILE A 226 -0.26 -14.34 13.44
N LEU A 227 -1.07 -14.15 12.40
CA LEU A 227 -2.46 -14.58 12.31
C LEU A 227 -2.74 -15.35 11.02
#